data_AF-K0TAC0-F1
#
_entry.id   AF-K0TAC0-F1
#
_cell.length_a   1.000
_cell.length_b   1.000
_cell.length_c   1.000
_cell.angle_alpha   90.00
_cell.angle_beta   90.00
_cell.angle_gamma   90.00
#
_symmetry.space_group_name_H-M   'P 1'
#
loop_
_entity.id
_entity.type
_entity.pdbx_description
1 polymer ?
#
loop_
_entity_poly.entity_id
_entity_poly.type
_entity_poly.pdbx_seq_one_letter_code
_entity_poly.pdbx_strand_id
1 'polypeptide(L)'
;MSSWAAVAQADSADESEALTARNHLLLMSSGHQREVCEICSLAIGFPMYEHSMVNVCCMKKWCNGCVWAAIQRGMFDKCPFCRTPEPSDDASKLAMIQKRVAKGDADAMCFLGEQYFFAGLGLTKDAPRAIELLTEAAELGSADAHYSLGLMYYKGDDVEEDKPRGVHHWQQAAMKGHAVSRHNLGVAEYEVNGNSDLSVQHWMISAKMGFEQSLYGMKAMFVEGRATKAQYAEALRGYQDALEKMKSPWREEVNRLLGFKLG
;
A
#
# COMPACT_ATOMS: atom_id res chain seq x y z
N MET A 1 13.04 -51.37 7.90
CA MET A 1 13.40 -49.96 8.17
C MET A 1 12.41 -49.02 7.48
N SER A 2 11.10 -49.23 7.63
CA SER A 2 10.10 -48.67 6.69
C SER A 2 8.83 -48.11 7.37
N SER A 3 8.83 -47.90 8.68
CA SER A 3 7.69 -47.31 9.39
C SER A 3 8.01 -45.92 9.97
N TRP A 4 9.23 -45.70 10.47
CA TRP A 4 9.59 -44.42 11.11
C TRP A 4 9.81 -43.26 10.12
N ALA A 5 10.31 -43.53 8.90
CA ALA A 5 10.48 -42.50 7.89
C ALA A 5 9.13 -41.98 7.36
N ALA A 6 8.12 -42.86 7.21
CA ALA A 6 6.79 -42.47 6.77
C ALA A 6 6.03 -41.65 7.84
N VAL A 7 6.21 -41.99 9.12
CA VAL A 7 5.62 -41.23 10.24
C VAL A 7 6.28 -39.85 10.36
N ALA A 8 7.61 -39.76 10.29
CA ALA A 8 8.31 -38.47 10.32
C ALA A 8 7.98 -37.56 9.12
N GLN A 9 7.77 -38.13 7.92
CA GLN A 9 7.33 -37.35 6.76
C GLN A 9 5.88 -36.84 6.92
N ALA A 10 4.99 -37.67 7.47
CA ALA A 10 3.60 -37.29 7.73
C ALA A 10 3.50 -36.21 8.81
N ASP A 11 4.28 -36.33 9.91
CA ASP A 11 4.34 -35.33 10.97
C ASP A 11 4.87 -33.98 10.45
N SER A 12 5.87 -33.99 9.56
CA SER A 12 6.41 -32.75 8.96
C SER A 12 5.47 -32.08 7.94
N ALA A 13 4.62 -32.87 7.25
CA ALA A 13 3.60 -32.34 6.34
C ALA A 13 2.44 -31.71 7.12
N ASP A 14 2.00 -32.34 8.21
CA ASP A 14 0.93 -31.85 9.09
C ASP A 14 1.34 -30.52 9.78
N GLU A 15 2.60 -30.40 10.21
CA GLU A 15 3.14 -29.13 10.75
C GLU A 15 3.20 -28.01 9.70
N SER A 16 3.55 -28.33 8.45
CA SER A 16 3.60 -27.38 7.33
C SER A 16 2.22 -26.88 6.93
N GLU A 17 1.22 -27.76 6.88
CA GLU A 17 -0.18 -27.42 6.61
C GLU A 17 -0.77 -26.56 7.74
N ALA A 18 -0.51 -26.92 9.00
CA ALA A 18 -0.94 -26.14 10.15
C ALA A 18 -0.33 -24.72 10.17
N LEU A 19 0.96 -24.60 9.82
CA LEU A 19 1.62 -23.30 9.69
C LEU A 19 1.03 -22.45 8.56
N THR A 20 0.74 -23.07 7.42
CA THR A 20 0.09 -22.40 6.27
C THR A 20 -1.30 -21.89 6.64
N ALA A 21 -2.11 -22.72 7.30
CA ALA A 21 -3.44 -22.33 7.78
C ALA A 21 -3.37 -21.18 8.80
N ARG A 22 -2.38 -21.22 9.70
CA ARG A 22 -2.15 -20.14 10.69
C ARG A 22 -1.74 -18.83 10.01
N ASN A 23 -0.83 -18.88 9.04
CA ASN A 23 -0.39 -17.71 8.27
C ASN A 23 -1.55 -17.12 7.46
N HIS A 24 -2.37 -17.97 6.85
CA HIS A 24 -3.57 -17.55 6.14
C HIS A 24 -4.58 -16.85 7.07
N LEU A 25 -4.85 -17.43 8.25
CA LEU A 25 -5.74 -16.82 9.24
C LEU A 25 -5.20 -15.46 9.71
N LEU A 26 -3.88 -15.35 9.91
CA LEU A 26 -3.24 -14.10 10.28
C LEU A 26 -3.37 -13.04 9.17
N LEU A 27 -3.17 -13.41 7.91
CA LEU A 27 -3.34 -12.53 6.75
C LEU A 27 -4.75 -11.96 6.67
N MET A 28 -5.76 -12.82 6.87
CA MET A 28 -7.17 -12.41 6.78
C MET A 28 -7.64 -11.61 8.00
N SER A 29 -7.04 -11.80 9.17
CA SER A 29 -7.43 -11.10 10.41
C SER A 29 -6.65 -9.81 10.70
N SER A 30 -5.51 -9.60 10.05
CA SER A 30 -4.65 -8.41 10.23
C SER A 30 -4.88 -7.35 9.15
N GLY A 31 -4.23 -6.18 9.30
CA GLY A 31 -4.11 -5.18 8.23
C GLY A 31 -5.42 -4.51 7.79
N HIS A 32 -6.33 -4.29 8.74
CA HIS A 32 -7.59 -3.60 8.48
C HIS A 32 -7.52 -2.08 8.68
N GLN A 33 -6.42 -1.59 9.28
CA GLN A 33 -6.19 -0.17 9.51
C GLN A 33 -5.52 0.46 8.30
N ARG A 34 -5.91 1.69 8.00
CA ARG A 34 -5.44 2.44 6.82
C ARG A 34 -4.44 3.51 7.25
N GLU A 35 -3.57 3.89 6.33
CA GLU A 35 -2.73 5.08 6.48
C GLU A 35 -3.58 6.35 6.70
N VAL A 36 -3.17 7.15 7.68
CA VAL A 36 -3.84 8.37 8.11
C VAL A 36 -2.97 9.59 7.84
N CYS A 37 -3.61 10.75 7.73
CA CYS A 37 -2.89 12.01 7.71
C CYS A 37 -2.36 12.32 9.11
N GLU A 38 -1.07 12.61 9.23
CA GLU A 38 -0.41 12.88 10.53
C GLU A 38 -0.87 14.20 11.20
N ILE A 39 -1.63 15.04 10.50
CA ILE A 39 -2.12 16.33 11.02
C ILE A 39 -3.55 16.20 11.56
N CYS A 40 -4.45 15.55 10.83
CA CYS A 40 -5.86 15.41 11.24
C CYS A 40 -6.24 14.00 11.72
N SER A 41 -5.32 13.03 11.63
CA SER A 41 -5.52 11.62 11.98
C SER A 41 -6.65 10.92 11.21
N LEU A 42 -7.20 11.55 10.17
CA LEU A 42 -8.19 10.95 9.28
C LEU A 42 -7.51 10.15 8.18
N ALA A 43 -8.06 8.98 7.85
CA ALA A 43 -7.66 8.17 6.70
C ALA A 43 -7.60 9.03 5.43
N ILE A 44 -6.54 8.92 4.64
CA ILE A 44 -6.37 9.69 3.38
C ILE A 44 -7.12 8.96 2.26
N GLY A 45 -7.75 9.67 1.30
CA GLY A 45 -8.47 9.08 0.15
C GLY A 45 -7.59 8.27 -0.82
N PHE A 46 -8.20 7.41 -1.65
CA PHE A 46 -7.50 6.73 -2.76
C PHE A 46 -7.85 7.42 -4.10
N PRO A 47 -6.91 7.46 -5.05
CA PRO A 47 -5.50 7.07 -4.90
C PRO A 47 -4.73 8.06 -4.01
N MET A 48 -3.81 7.57 -3.18
CA MET A 48 -3.23 8.40 -2.11
C MET A 48 -2.37 9.55 -2.64
N TYR A 49 -1.70 9.38 -3.78
CA TYR A 49 -0.87 10.42 -4.40
C TYR A 49 -1.71 11.61 -4.92
N GLU A 50 -3.01 11.44 -5.17
CA GLU A 50 -3.91 12.54 -5.57
C GLU A 50 -4.50 13.28 -4.37
N HIS A 51 -4.49 12.65 -3.19
CA HIS A 51 -5.13 13.17 -1.98
C HIS A 51 -4.17 13.52 -0.85
N SER A 52 -2.88 13.31 -1.05
CA SER A 52 -1.84 13.63 -0.06
C SER A 52 -0.50 13.96 -0.69
N MET A 53 0.36 14.55 0.13
CA MET A 53 1.74 14.87 -0.18
C MET A 53 2.65 14.28 0.91
N VAL A 54 3.84 13.82 0.50
CA VAL A 54 4.94 13.45 1.40
C VAL A 54 6.03 14.53 1.31
N ASN A 55 6.48 15.10 2.43
CA ASN A 55 7.61 16.06 2.39
C ASN A 55 8.89 15.33 2.72
N VAL A 56 9.87 15.63 1.89
CA VAL A 56 11.22 15.09 1.99
C VAL A 56 11.90 15.41 3.32
N CYS A 57 11.48 16.48 3.99
CA CYS A 57 12.03 16.91 5.26
C CYS A 57 11.71 15.97 6.43
N CYS A 58 10.56 15.26 6.40
CA CYS A 58 10.12 14.44 7.52
C CYS A 58 9.52 13.08 7.12
N MET A 59 9.42 12.77 5.83
CA MET A 59 8.76 11.57 5.29
C MET A 59 7.31 11.39 5.74
N LYS A 60 6.68 12.45 6.28
CA LYS A 60 5.30 12.38 6.75
C LYS A 60 4.34 12.68 5.61
N LYS A 61 3.27 11.89 5.56
CA LYS A 61 2.18 11.99 4.60
C LYS A 61 1.08 12.87 5.21
N TRP A 62 0.68 13.94 4.51
CA TRP A 62 -0.49 14.72 4.93
C TRP A 62 -1.46 14.92 3.79
N CYS A 63 -2.74 14.88 4.12
CA CYS A 63 -3.79 15.07 3.14
C CYS A 63 -3.79 16.48 2.58
N ASN A 64 -4.23 16.62 1.33
CA ASN A 64 -4.27 17.92 0.64
C ASN A 64 -5.12 18.95 1.39
N GLY A 65 -6.15 18.52 2.13
CA GLY A 65 -6.93 19.41 3.00
C GLY A 65 -6.09 20.04 4.12
N CYS A 66 -5.22 19.28 4.78
CA CYS A 66 -4.34 19.82 5.81
C CYS A 66 -3.23 20.71 5.22
N VAL A 67 -2.70 20.34 4.06
CA VAL A 67 -1.75 21.19 3.31
C VAL A 67 -2.41 22.53 2.95
N TRP A 68 -3.62 22.48 2.41
CA TRP A 68 -4.37 23.69 2.05
C TRP A 68 -4.69 24.56 3.27
N ALA A 69 -5.13 23.97 4.37
CA ALA A 69 -5.36 24.70 5.62
C ALA A 69 -4.09 25.37 6.16
N ALA A 70 -2.91 24.78 5.93
CA ALA A 70 -1.63 25.37 6.29
C ALA A 70 -1.26 26.57 5.39
N ILE A 71 -1.47 26.43 4.08
CA ILE A 71 -1.29 27.51 3.08
C ILE A 71 -2.15 28.72 3.44
N GLN A 72 -3.42 28.53 3.79
CA GLN A 72 -4.33 29.60 4.21
C GLN A 72 -3.86 30.35 5.48
N ARG A 73 -2.94 29.76 6.24
CA ARG A 73 -2.32 30.36 7.44
C ARG A 73 -0.94 30.96 7.16
N GLY A 74 -0.55 31.08 5.89
CA GLY A 74 0.71 31.70 5.49
C GLY A 74 1.92 30.75 5.45
N MET A 75 1.71 29.43 5.51
CA MET A 75 2.79 28.44 5.39
C MET A 75 2.95 27.98 3.93
N PHE A 76 3.37 28.89 3.05
CA PHE A 76 3.46 28.63 1.60
C PHE A 76 4.73 27.88 1.18
N ASP A 77 5.81 28.03 1.93
CA ASP A 77 7.17 27.58 1.59
C ASP A 77 7.74 26.65 2.66
N LYS A 78 6.89 26.11 3.53
CA LYS A 78 7.30 25.37 4.73
C LYS A 78 6.43 24.14 4.92
N CYS A 79 7.07 23.05 5.31
CA CYS A 79 6.37 21.84 5.70
C CYS A 79 5.35 22.13 6.82
N PRO A 80 4.06 21.77 6.64
CA PRO A 80 3.01 21.99 7.65
C PRO A 80 3.27 21.31 9.00
N PHE A 81 4.15 20.31 9.03
CA PHE A 81 4.49 19.56 10.23
C PHE A 81 5.74 20.11 10.95
N CYS A 82 6.92 20.02 10.32
CA CYS A 82 8.18 20.39 10.97
C CYS A 82 8.67 21.81 10.64
N ARG A 83 7.92 22.57 9.82
CA ARG A 83 8.22 23.96 9.41
C ARG A 83 9.55 24.14 8.66
N THR A 84 10.22 23.05 8.29
CA THR A 84 11.39 23.09 7.43
C THR A 84 11.00 23.71 6.08
N PRO A 85 11.78 24.67 5.57
CA PRO A 85 11.56 25.22 4.23
C PRO A 85 11.53 24.12 3.17
N GLU A 86 10.62 24.22 2.21
CA GLU A 86 10.53 23.25 1.13
C GLU A 86 11.71 23.43 0.17
N PRO A 87 12.41 22.34 -0.21
CA PRO A 87 13.51 22.42 -1.16
C PRO A 87 12.98 22.79 -2.55
N SER A 88 13.60 23.80 -3.17
CA SER A 88 13.22 24.33 -4.48
C SER A 88 13.69 23.50 -5.67
N ASP A 89 14.65 22.61 -5.45
CA ASP A 89 15.31 21.83 -6.50
C ASP A 89 15.52 20.37 -6.08
N ASP A 90 15.73 19.51 -7.07
CA ASP A 90 15.82 18.07 -6.86
C ASP A 90 17.11 17.65 -6.15
N ALA A 91 18.21 18.39 -6.30
CA ALA A 91 19.46 18.10 -5.59
C ALA A 91 19.29 18.34 -4.09
N SER A 92 18.63 19.44 -3.71
CA SER A 92 18.26 19.74 -2.33
C SER A 92 17.30 18.69 -1.74
N LYS A 93 16.29 18.25 -2.51
CA LYS A 93 15.40 17.14 -2.09
C LYS A 93 16.19 15.86 -1.84
N LEU A 94 17.05 15.48 -2.79
CA LEU A 94 17.86 14.27 -2.71
C LEU A 94 18.79 14.30 -1.50
N ALA A 95 19.47 15.41 -1.24
CA ALA A 95 20.34 15.57 -0.08
C ALA A 95 19.56 15.39 1.24
N MET A 96 18.34 15.92 1.32
CA MET A 96 17.46 15.74 2.48
C MET A 96 17.04 14.28 2.66
N ILE A 97 16.66 13.60 1.58
CA ILE A 97 16.29 12.17 1.61
C ILE A 97 17.48 11.31 2.05
N GLN A 98 18.66 11.50 1.44
CA GLN A 98 19.88 10.78 1.78
C GLN A 98 20.26 10.93 3.25
N LYS A 99 20.08 12.13 3.83
CA LYS A 99 20.30 12.36 5.26
C LYS A 99 19.37 11.54 6.16
N ARG A 100 18.14 11.24 5.71
CA ARG A 100 17.19 10.40 6.44
C ARG A 100 17.48 8.92 6.24
N VAL A 101 17.84 8.51 5.03
CA VAL A 101 18.33 7.15 4.73
C VAL A 101 19.55 6.82 5.61
N ALA A 102 20.52 7.72 5.72
CA ALA A 102 21.68 7.55 6.60
C ALA A 102 21.34 7.42 8.09
N LYS A 103 20.10 7.72 8.50
CA LYS A 103 19.58 7.56 9.86
C LYS A 103 18.66 6.36 10.03
N GLY A 104 18.51 5.52 9.01
CA GLY A 104 17.63 4.35 9.05
C GLY A 104 16.14 4.68 8.92
N ASP A 105 15.78 5.79 8.28
CA ASP A 105 14.36 6.14 8.03
C ASP A 105 13.82 5.26 6.88
N ALA A 106 12.98 4.28 7.23
CA ALA A 106 12.41 3.30 6.31
C ALA A 106 11.58 3.94 5.19
N ASP A 107 10.83 5.00 5.49
CA ASP A 107 10.02 5.71 4.49
C ASP A 107 10.93 6.46 3.51
N ALA A 108 12.06 7.01 4.00
CA ALA A 108 13.06 7.64 3.13
C ALA A 108 13.78 6.63 2.23
N MET A 109 14.08 5.44 2.75
CA MET A 109 14.66 4.35 1.97
C MET A 109 13.70 3.89 0.88
N CYS A 110 12.42 3.70 1.23
CA CYS A 110 11.36 3.37 0.28
C CYS A 110 11.26 4.43 -0.82
N PHE A 111 11.14 5.70 -0.42
CA PHE A 111 11.03 6.82 -1.36
C PHE A 111 12.26 6.90 -2.28
N LEU A 112 13.48 6.78 -1.74
CA LEU A 112 14.70 6.81 -2.55
C LEU A 112 14.79 5.62 -3.51
N GLY A 113 14.39 4.42 -3.07
CA GLY A 113 14.32 3.23 -3.92
C GLY A 113 13.39 3.44 -5.10
N GLU A 114 12.22 4.04 -4.89
CA GLU A 114 11.30 4.40 -5.98
C GLU A 114 11.89 5.45 -6.92
N GLN A 115 12.64 6.44 -6.42
CA GLN A 115 13.31 7.41 -7.29
C GLN A 115 14.37 6.76 -8.18
N TYR A 116 15.15 5.79 -7.66
CA TYR A 116 16.07 5.00 -8.50
C TYR A 116 15.34 4.14 -9.52
N PHE A 117 14.19 3.57 -9.19
CA PHE A 117 13.43 2.73 -10.11
C PHE A 117 12.79 3.54 -11.26
N PHE A 118 12.24 4.73 -10.96
CA PHE A 118 11.54 5.58 -11.94
C PHE A 118 12.41 6.68 -12.55
N ALA A 119 13.71 6.74 -12.25
CA ALA A 119 14.62 7.82 -12.66
C ALA A 119 14.12 9.23 -12.24
N GLY A 120 13.65 9.34 -10.99
CA GLY A 120 13.19 10.60 -10.40
C GLY A 120 14.30 11.42 -9.75
N LEU A 121 14.01 12.69 -9.43
CA LEU A 121 14.96 13.64 -8.81
C LEU A 121 16.31 13.79 -9.55
N GLY A 122 16.31 13.61 -10.88
CA GLY A 122 17.54 13.67 -11.69
C GLY A 122 18.47 12.45 -11.52
N LEU A 123 18.04 11.39 -10.86
CA LEU A 123 18.77 10.13 -10.78
C LEU A 123 18.66 9.35 -12.08
N THR A 124 19.73 8.64 -12.43
CA THR A 124 19.68 7.61 -13.47
C THR A 124 18.98 6.37 -12.92
N LYS A 125 18.19 5.71 -13.78
CA LYS A 125 17.52 4.46 -13.42
C LYS A 125 18.52 3.40 -12.95
N ASP A 126 18.26 2.79 -11.79
CA ASP A 126 19.09 1.73 -11.20
C ASP A 126 18.21 0.75 -10.41
N ALA A 127 17.75 -0.31 -11.09
CA ALA A 127 16.87 -1.31 -10.49
C ALA A 127 17.52 -2.12 -9.36
N PRO A 128 18.79 -2.59 -9.48
CA PRO A 128 19.48 -3.25 -8.37
C PRO A 128 19.55 -2.37 -7.11
N ARG A 129 19.91 -1.08 -7.25
CA ARG A 129 19.96 -0.16 -6.11
C ARG A 129 18.57 0.11 -5.52
N ALA A 130 17.55 0.20 -6.36
CA ALA A 130 16.16 0.33 -5.91
C ALA A 130 15.73 -0.87 -5.04
N ILE A 131 16.03 -2.09 -5.49
CA ILE A 131 15.68 -3.33 -4.76
C ILE A 131 16.39 -3.39 -3.41
N GLU A 132 17.67 -3.02 -3.35
CA GLU A 132 18.43 -2.98 -2.10
C GLU A 132 17.75 -2.06 -1.06
N LEU A 133 17.46 -0.82 -1.46
CA LEU A 133 16.81 0.17 -0.59
C LEU A 133 15.39 -0.24 -0.18
N LEU A 134 14.61 -0.78 -1.11
CA LEU A 134 13.25 -1.25 -0.84
C LEU A 134 13.27 -2.48 0.08
N THR A 135 14.26 -3.37 -0.06
CA THR A 135 14.41 -4.53 0.83
C THR A 135 14.73 -4.08 2.26
N GLU A 136 15.68 -3.17 2.42
CA GLU A 136 16.02 -2.60 3.74
C GLU A 136 14.82 -1.88 4.37
N ALA A 137 14.09 -1.07 3.59
CA ALA A 137 12.87 -0.40 4.05
C ALA A 137 11.79 -1.40 4.50
N ALA A 138 11.61 -2.48 3.75
CA ALA A 138 10.64 -3.53 4.05
C ALA A 138 10.98 -4.29 5.34
N GLU A 139 12.26 -4.61 5.55
CA GLU A 139 12.80 -5.21 6.78
C GLU A 139 12.59 -4.30 8.00
N LEU A 140 12.70 -2.99 7.82
CA LEU A 140 12.40 -1.99 8.84
C LEU A 140 10.91 -1.72 9.04
N GLY A 141 10.05 -2.42 8.30
CA GLY A 141 8.60 -2.40 8.52
C GLY A 141 7.78 -1.66 7.48
N SER A 142 8.37 -1.04 6.46
CA SER A 142 7.61 -0.28 5.45
C SER A 142 6.66 -1.17 4.64
N ALA A 143 5.36 -0.83 4.67
CA ALA A 143 4.34 -1.51 3.88
C ALA A 143 4.39 -1.10 2.40
N ASP A 144 4.70 0.17 2.14
CA ASP A 144 4.88 0.72 0.79
C ASP A 144 6.09 0.06 0.10
N ALA A 145 7.19 -0.19 0.83
CA ALA A 145 8.34 -0.90 0.27
C ALA A 145 8.02 -2.34 -0.12
N HIS A 146 7.29 -3.06 0.73
CA HIS A 146 6.76 -4.38 0.37
C HIS A 146 5.81 -4.32 -0.84
N TYR A 147 4.96 -3.30 -0.94
CA TYR A 147 4.11 -3.13 -2.12
C TYR A 147 4.93 -2.95 -3.40
N SER A 148 5.94 -2.09 -3.37
CA SER A 148 6.82 -1.80 -4.50
C SER A 148 7.64 -3.03 -4.92
N LEU A 149 8.25 -3.75 -3.98
CA LEU A 149 8.91 -5.04 -4.27
C LEU A 149 7.93 -6.07 -4.85
N GLY A 150 6.72 -6.13 -4.29
CA GLY A 150 5.67 -7.01 -4.78
C GLY A 150 5.33 -6.76 -6.25
N LEU A 151 5.19 -5.48 -6.64
CA LEU A 151 4.97 -5.09 -8.03
C LEU A 151 6.14 -5.43 -8.94
N MET A 152 7.37 -5.14 -8.50
CA MET A 152 8.57 -5.38 -9.30
C MET A 152 8.73 -6.86 -9.65
N TYR A 153 8.65 -7.75 -8.65
CA TYR A 153 8.76 -9.18 -8.88
C TYR A 153 7.56 -9.78 -9.60
N TYR A 154 6.34 -9.27 -9.34
CA TYR A 154 5.14 -9.83 -10.00
C TYR A 154 5.08 -9.51 -11.49
N LYS A 155 5.56 -8.33 -11.92
CA LYS A 155 5.56 -7.92 -13.33
C LYS A 155 6.83 -8.31 -14.09
N GLY A 156 7.96 -8.43 -13.40
CA GLY A 156 9.26 -8.63 -14.05
C GLY A 156 9.75 -7.41 -14.84
N ASP A 157 9.32 -6.20 -14.48
CA ASP A 157 9.80 -4.96 -15.11
C ASP A 157 11.20 -4.65 -14.58
N ASP A 158 12.22 -4.76 -15.46
CA ASP A 158 13.65 -4.54 -15.15
C ASP A 158 14.26 -5.52 -14.13
N VAL A 159 13.51 -6.55 -13.72
CA VAL A 159 13.94 -7.65 -12.87
C VAL A 159 13.36 -8.96 -13.40
N GLU A 160 13.97 -10.09 -13.06
CA GLU A 160 13.40 -11.40 -13.38
C GLU A 160 12.03 -11.56 -12.70
N GLU A 161 11.02 -11.99 -13.47
CA GLU A 161 9.67 -12.23 -12.95
C GLU A 161 9.69 -13.37 -11.93
N ASP A 162 9.16 -13.10 -10.74
CA ASP A 162 8.96 -14.05 -9.66
C ASP A 162 7.63 -13.73 -8.96
N LYS A 163 6.52 -14.19 -9.55
CA LYS A 163 5.17 -13.96 -9.02
C LYS A 163 5.00 -14.46 -7.59
N PRO A 164 5.45 -15.67 -7.20
CA PRO A 164 5.37 -16.13 -5.81
C PRO A 164 6.06 -15.17 -4.83
N ARG A 165 7.24 -14.67 -5.17
CA ARG A 165 7.93 -13.67 -4.35
C ARG A 165 7.19 -12.34 -4.31
N GLY A 166 6.63 -11.91 -5.43
CA GLY A 166 5.78 -10.73 -5.51
C GLY A 166 4.56 -10.82 -4.58
N VAL A 167 3.84 -11.94 -4.65
CA VAL A 167 2.69 -12.26 -3.78
C VAL A 167 3.11 -12.29 -2.31
N HIS A 168 4.27 -12.88 -1.98
CA HIS A 168 4.77 -12.90 -0.62
C HIS A 168 4.95 -11.48 -0.05
N HIS A 169 5.56 -10.57 -0.81
CA HIS A 169 5.69 -9.18 -0.37
C HIS A 169 4.31 -8.49 -0.23
N TRP A 170 3.37 -8.73 -1.15
CA TRP A 170 2.01 -8.20 -1.00
C TRP A 170 1.28 -8.75 0.22
N GLN A 171 1.50 -10.00 0.63
CA GLN A 171 0.98 -10.54 1.90
C GLN A 171 1.51 -9.73 3.09
N GLN A 172 2.82 -9.46 3.15
CA GLN A 172 3.42 -8.65 4.22
C GLN A 172 2.85 -7.23 4.25
N ALA A 173 2.73 -6.57 3.09
CA ALA A 173 2.12 -5.24 2.99
C ALA A 173 0.64 -5.26 3.40
N ALA A 174 -0.11 -6.27 2.95
CA ALA A 174 -1.53 -6.41 3.27
C ALA A 174 -1.73 -6.59 4.78
N MET A 175 -0.92 -7.39 5.47
CA MET A 175 -0.95 -7.57 6.93
C MET A 175 -0.70 -6.27 7.71
N LYS A 176 0.03 -5.33 7.10
CA LYS A 176 0.32 -3.99 7.64
C LYS A 176 -0.72 -2.93 7.25
N GLY A 177 -1.77 -3.28 6.52
CA GLY A 177 -2.82 -2.34 6.15
C GLY A 177 -2.69 -1.70 4.77
N HIS A 178 -1.85 -2.24 3.88
CA HIS A 178 -1.76 -1.74 2.51
C HIS A 178 -2.91 -2.27 1.64
N ALA A 179 -3.93 -1.44 1.41
CA ALA A 179 -5.17 -1.84 0.75
C ALA A 179 -4.98 -2.24 -0.73
N VAL A 180 -4.02 -1.63 -1.43
CA VAL A 180 -3.72 -1.93 -2.84
C VAL A 180 -3.00 -3.27 -2.95
N SER A 181 -2.08 -3.58 -2.04
CA SER A 181 -1.46 -4.92 -1.98
C SER A 181 -2.52 -5.98 -1.72
N ARG A 182 -3.47 -5.69 -0.82
CA ARG A 182 -4.59 -6.59 -0.55
C ARG A 182 -5.50 -6.79 -1.77
N HIS A 183 -5.72 -5.75 -2.58
CA HIS A 183 -6.41 -5.88 -3.86
C HIS A 183 -5.65 -6.80 -4.82
N ASN A 184 -4.33 -6.57 -4.95
CA ASN A 184 -3.47 -7.35 -5.84
C ASN A 184 -3.40 -8.83 -5.45
N LEU A 185 -3.48 -9.15 -4.15
CA LEU A 185 -3.64 -10.55 -3.71
C LEU A 185 -4.95 -11.16 -4.24
N GLY A 186 -6.06 -10.42 -4.19
CA GLY A 186 -7.33 -10.89 -4.74
C GLY A 186 -7.27 -11.11 -6.26
N VAL A 187 -6.51 -10.29 -6.98
CA VAL A 187 -6.24 -10.48 -8.42
C VAL A 187 -5.38 -11.74 -8.63
N ALA A 188 -4.27 -11.88 -7.91
CA ALA A 188 -3.36 -13.01 -8.06
C ALA A 188 -4.04 -14.36 -7.76
N GLU A 189 -4.87 -14.44 -6.70
CA GLU A 189 -5.63 -15.65 -6.35
C GLU A 189 -6.65 -16.02 -7.44
N TYR A 190 -7.23 -15.00 -8.09
CA TYR A 190 -8.15 -15.21 -9.20
C TYR A 190 -7.41 -15.67 -10.47
N GLU A 191 -6.29 -15.03 -10.81
CA GLU A 191 -5.50 -15.32 -12.03
C GLU A 191 -4.82 -16.70 -11.97
N VAL A 192 -4.21 -17.07 -10.85
CA VAL A 192 -3.40 -18.30 -10.74
C VAL A 192 -4.27 -19.52 -10.47
N ASN A 193 -5.23 -19.41 -9.54
CA ASN A 193 -5.96 -20.56 -9.01
C ASN A 193 -7.42 -20.61 -9.44
N GLY A 194 -7.94 -19.54 -10.06
CA GLY A 194 -9.39 -19.36 -10.21
C GLY A 194 -10.12 -19.30 -8.86
N ASN A 195 -9.40 -19.09 -7.75
CA ASN A 195 -9.91 -19.22 -6.40
C ASN A 195 -10.77 -18.00 -6.06
N SER A 196 -12.04 -18.15 -6.41
CA SER A 196 -13.04 -17.10 -6.32
C SER A 196 -13.34 -16.73 -4.87
N ASP A 197 -13.24 -17.69 -3.96
CA ASP A 197 -13.52 -17.49 -2.54
C ASP A 197 -12.45 -16.64 -1.86
N LEU A 198 -11.16 -16.93 -2.09
CA LEU A 198 -10.05 -16.14 -1.55
C LEU A 198 -10.00 -14.74 -2.17
N SER A 199 -10.22 -14.66 -3.49
CA SER A 199 -10.30 -13.38 -4.19
C SER A 199 -11.39 -12.47 -3.59
N VAL A 200 -12.59 -13.02 -3.36
CA VAL A 200 -13.69 -12.33 -2.69
C VAL A 200 -13.29 -11.87 -1.29
N GLN A 201 -12.62 -12.69 -0.48
CA GLN A 201 -12.18 -12.29 0.86
C GLN A 201 -11.22 -11.10 0.81
N HIS A 202 -10.21 -11.15 -0.06
CA HIS A 202 -9.24 -10.07 -0.23
C HIS A 202 -9.90 -8.76 -0.70
N TRP A 203 -10.76 -8.84 -1.72
CA TRP A 203 -11.46 -7.66 -2.23
C TRP A 203 -12.49 -7.11 -1.25
N MET A 204 -13.19 -7.95 -0.48
CA MET A 204 -14.07 -7.47 0.59
C MET A 204 -13.30 -6.62 1.60
N ILE A 205 -12.14 -7.08 2.06
CA ILE A 205 -11.36 -6.34 3.06
C ILE A 205 -10.79 -5.05 2.45
N SER A 206 -10.20 -5.13 1.24
CA SER A 206 -9.67 -3.94 0.55
C SER A 206 -10.76 -2.91 0.24
N ALA A 207 -11.97 -3.34 -0.14
CA ALA A 207 -13.13 -2.46 -0.32
C ALA A 207 -13.56 -1.80 0.99
N LYS A 208 -13.58 -2.53 2.11
CA LYS A 208 -13.83 -1.98 3.46
C LYS A 208 -12.77 -0.99 3.92
N MET A 209 -11.58 -1.03 3.34
CA MET A 209 -10.54 0.00 3.56
C MET A 209 -10.75 1.22 2.66
N GLY A 210 -11.73 1.20 1.76
CA GLY A 210 -12.09 2.29 0.88
C GLY A 210 -11.41 2.26 -0.49
N PHE A 211 -10.90 1.11 -0.95
CA PHE A 211 -10.31 0.98 -2.29
C PHE A 211 -11.39 0.59 -3.32
N GLU A 212 -11.71 1.52 -4.23
CA GLU A 212 -12.84 1.39 -5.15
C GLU A 212 -12.68 0.22 -6.14
N GLN A 213 -11.47 -0.04 -6.64
CA GLN A 213 -11.24 -1.13 -7.59
C GLN A 213 -11.58 -2.50 -7.01
N SER A 214 -11.38 -2.69 -5.70
CA SER A 214 -11.84 -3.91 -5.01
C SER A 214 -13.36 -4.00 -4.93
N LEU A 215 -14.07 -2.87 -4.80
CA LEU A 215 -15.54 -2.87 -4.86
C LEU A 215 -16.04 -3.21 -6.27
N TYR A 216 -15.35 -2.74 -7.32
CA TYR A 216 -15.66 -3.16 -8.69
C TYR A 216 -15.38 -4.66 -8.91
N GLY A 217 -14.27 -5.18 -8.40
CA GLY A 217 -13.99 -6.61 -8.39
C GLY A 217 -15.11 -7.41 -7.71
N MET A 218 -15.55 -6.97 -6.52
CA MET A 218 -16.68 -7.57 -5.81
C MET A 218 -17.98 -7.54 -6.62
N LYS A 219 -18.26 -6.45 -7.33
CA LYS A 219 -19.43 -6.34 -8.21
C LYS A 219 -19.35 -7.33 -9.37
N ALA A 220 -18.17 -7.49 -9.99
CA ALA A 220 -17.95 -8.46 -11.05
C ALA A 220 -18.20 -9.89 -10.56
N MET A 221 -17.62 -10.27 -9.41
CA MET A 221 -17.84 -11.60 -8.81
C MET A 221 -19.31 -11.88 -8.49
N PHE A 222 -20.06 -10.86 -8.08
CA PHE A 222 -21.49 -11.00 -7.83
C PHE A 222 -22.27 -11.25 -9.12
N VAL A 223 -21.96 -10.51 -10.19
CA VAL A 223 -22.60 -10.68 -11.52
C VAL A 223 -22.30 -12.06 -12.11
N GLU A 224 -21.08 -12.57 -11.91
CA GLU A 224 -20.67 -13.91 -12.32
C GLU A 224 -21.25 -15.04 -11.45
N GLY A 225 -21.97 -14.72 -10.37
CA GLY A 225 -22.54 -15.69 -9.44
C GLY A 225 -21.52 -16.34 -8.50
N ARG A 226 -20.29 -15.81 -8.43
CA ARG A 226 -19.19 -16.29 -7.57
C ARG A 226 -19.21 -15.65 -6.19
N ALA A 227 -19.72 -14.42 -6.07
CA ALA A 227 -19.98 -13.77 -4.78
C ALA A 227 -21.48 -13.77 -4.47
N THR A 228 -21.82 -13.93 -3.20
CA THR A 228 -23.21 -13.81 -2.74
C THR A 228 -23.66 -12.35 -2.67
N LYS A 229 -24.98 -12.13 -2.74
CA LYS A 229 -25.59 -10.81 -2.51
C LYS A 229 -25.18 -10.23 -1.14
N ALA A 230 -25.07 -11.07 -0.12
CA ALA A 230 -24.67 -10.67 1.23
C ALA A 230 -23.22 -10.13 1.25
N GLN A 231 -22.28 -10.86 0.64
CA GLN A 231 -20.87 -10.43 0.55
C GLN A 231 -20.71 -9.11 -0.20
N TYR A 232 -21.37 -8.96 -1.35
CA TYR A 232 -21.32 -7.70 -2.10
C TYR A 232 -21.92 -6.52 -1.29
N ALA A 233 -23.09 -6.73 -0.68
CA ALA A 233 -23.72 -5.70 0.14
C ALA A 233 -22.86 -5.31 1.35
N GLU A 234 -22.15 -6.26 1.95
CA GLU A 234 -21.22 -6.00 3.04
C GLU A 234 -19.99 -5.21 2.59
N ALA A 235 -19.39 -5.56 1.45
CA ALA A 235 -18.29 -4.80 0.86
C ALA A 235 -18.70 -3.36 0.55
N LEU A 236 -19.89 -3.17 -0.02
CA LEU A 236 -20.43 -1.85 -0.35
C LEU A 236 -20.65 -0.99 0.91
N ARG A 237 -21.25 -1.55 1.97
CA ARG A 237 -21.44 -0.83 3.24
C ARG A 237 -20.11 -0.41 3.85
N GLY A 238 -19.15 -1.32 3.94
CA GLY A 238 -17.85 -0.98 4.51
C GLY A 238 -17.06 0.02 3.67
N TYR A 239 -17.20 -0.01 2.34
CA TYR A 239 -16.66 1.02 1.47
C TYR A 239 -17.27 2.40 1.78
N GLN A 240 -18.59 2.48 1.92
CA GLN A 240 -19.28 3.71 2.30
C GLN A 240 -18.84 4.23 3.68
N ASP A 241 -18.73 3.34 4.67
CA ASP A 241 -18.22 3.68 6.00
C ASP A 241 -16.79 4.21 5.96
N ALA A 242 -15.94 3.63 5.10
CA ALA A 242 -14.58 4.11 4.89
C ALA A 242 -14.60 5.53 4.31
N LEU A 243 -15.39 5.79 3.25
CA LEU A 243 -15.49 7.11 2.65
C LEU A 243 -15.98 8.17 3.65
N GLU A 244 -16.94 7.82 4.51
CA GLU A 244 -17.42 8.73 5.55
C GLU A 244 -16.29 9.13 6.51
N LYS A 245 -15.47 8.16 6.94
CA LYS A 245 -14.30 8.41 7.80
C LYS A 245 -13.20 9.26 7.14
N MET A 246 -13.24 9.44 5.82
CA MET A 246 -12.27 10.26 5.07
C MET A 246 -12.73 11.70 4.84
N LYS A 247 -13.99 12.03 5.15
CA LYS A 247 -14.52 13.37 4.93
C LYS A 247 -13.83 14.41 5.81
N SER A 248 -13.58 15.57 5.23
CA SER A 248 -13.03 16.72 5.94
C SER A 248 -13.43 17.98 5.19
N PRO A 249 -13.88 19.05 5.87
CA PRO A 249 -14.28 20.30 5.21
C PRO A 249 -13.18 20.87 4.31
N TRP A 250 -11.91 20.76 4.74
CA TRP A 250 -10.78 21.24 3.95
C TRP A 250 -10.49 20.36 2.73
N ARG A 251 -10.74 19.04 2.81
CA ARG A 251 -10.59 18.15 1.66
C ARG A 251 -11.70 18.39 0.64
N GLU A 252 -12.92 18.59 1.11
CA GLU A 252 -14.06 18.95 0.24
C GLU A 252 -13.83 20.28 -0.45
N GLU A 253 -13.32 21.28 0.26
CA GLU A 253 -12.94 22.56 -0.34
C GLU A 253 -11.87 22.41 -1.42
N VAL A 254 -10.79 21.67 -1.13
CA VAL A 254 -9.73 21.39 -2.12
C VAL A 254 -10.30 20.67 -3.34
N ASN A 255 -11.13 19.65 -3.14
CA ASN A 255 -11.76 18.91 -4.23
C ASN A 255 -12.67 19.81 -5.08
N ARG A 256 -13.42 20.74 -4.48
CA ARG A 256 -14.19 21.74 -5.22
C ARG A 256 -13.27 22.60 -6.08
N LEU A 257 -12.21 23.16 -5.50
CA LEU A 257 -11.27 24.03 -6.22
C LEU A 257 -10.51 23.31 -7.34
N LEU A 258 -10.13 22.05 -7.14
CA LEU A 258 -9.47 21.22 -8.15
C LEU A 258 -10.45 20.78 -9.26
N GLY A 259 -11.69 20.47 -8.91
CA GLY A 259 -12.75 20.16 -9.87
C GLY A 259 -13.09 21.33 -10.79
N PHE A 260 -12.99 22.58 -10.32
CA PHE A 260 -13.11 23.78 -11.17
C PHE A 260 -11.94 23.99 -12.13
N LYS A 261 -10.77 23.39 -11.88
CA LYS A 261 -9.58 23.53 -12.76
C LYS A 261 -9.52 22.48 -13.88
N LEU A 262 -10.36 21.45 -13.83
CA LEU A 262 -10.40 20.33 -14.78
C LEU A 262 -11.72 20.26 -15.57
N GLY A 263 -12.58 21.28 -15.45
CA GLY A 263 -13.86 21.40 -16.15
C GLY A 263 -13.84 22.41 -17.29
#